data_AF-A0ABD5RQT0-F1
#
_entry.id   AF-A0ABD5RQT0-F1
#
_cell.length_a   1.000
_cell.length_b   1.000
_cell.length_c   1.000
_cell.angle_alpha   90.00
_cell.angle_beta   90.00
_cell.angle_gamma   90.00
#
_symmetry.space_group_name_H-M   'P 1'
#
loop_
_entity.id
_entity.type
_entity.pdbx_description
1 polymer ?
#
loop_
_entity_poly.entity_id
_entity_poly.type
_entity_poly.pdbx_seq_one_letter_code
_entity_poly.pdbx_strand_id
1 'polypeptide(L)'
;MREDRVAAVSEAIADIGYEGIVAFDQFEPEYTTIERLYEEFRNTDRVQLLAICATTQDFQLNGDAQAFWQTLTDVALEYGSLDSLTDVEAILWRFMEEPVNARFTSMKTTRLRKLLKSEFPEWFLASHRDVDPFEVWERLADGIENKKRKKTVVLSMKIYDIAHLIDTGEYLQFPSDIPIPCDLQVERVSETAGITVSTKTGDVMAAWGEVMERVSEEVGRPISLLRIDSIIWQAGQIIGDAGENLEQSRLALDAHFQEVGLEDPERTALANELTACIQSHPGPR
;
A
#
# COMPACT_ATOMS: atom_id res chain seq x y z
N MET A 1 -10.05 13.81 -16.86
CA MET A 1 -10.06 12.35 -17.09
C MET A 1 -10.17 12.08 -18.58
N ARG A 2 -9.54 11.01 -19.07
CA ARG A 2 -9.61 10.56 -20.46
C ARG A 2 -10.25 9.16 -20.48
N GLU A 3 -11.52 9.09 -20.86
CA GLU A 3 -12.33 7.86 -20.75
C GLU A 3 -11.76 6.69 -21.55
N ASP A 4 -11.17 6.95 -22.72
CA ASP A 4 -10.47 5.97 -23.55
C ASP A 4 -9.30 5.31 -22.80
N ARG A 5 -8.52 6.13 -22.06
CA ARG A 5 -7.38 5.66 -21.28
C ARG A 5 -7.80 4.95 -20.02
N VAL A 6 -8.84 5.44 -19.33
CA VAL A 6 -9.41 4.75 -18.17
C VAL A 6 -9.88 3.36 -18.57
N ALA A 7 -10.60 3.21 -19.69
CA ALA A 7 -11.05 1.92 -20.18
C ALA A 7 -9.88 0.96 -20.45
N ALA A 8 -8.87 1.40 -21.22
CA ALA A 8 -7.73 0.55 -21.57
C ALA A 8 -6.88 0.13 -20.36
N VAL A 9 -6.67 1.03 -19.39
CA VAL A 9 -5.96 0.69 -18.14
C VAL A 9 -6.79 -0.25 -17.27
N SER A 10 -8.11 -0.09 -17.24
CA SER A 10 -9.00 -0.98 -16.49
C SER A 10 -8.95 -2.39 -17.05
N GLU A 11 -9.09 -2.54 -18.37
CA GLU A 11 -9.01 -3.82 -19.08
C GLU A 11 -7.67 -4.52 -18.81
N ALA A 12 -6.55 -3.79 -18.93
CA ALA A 12 -5.23 -4.37 -18.67
C ALA A 12 -5.02 -4.80 -17.20
N ILE A 13 -5.60 -4.11 -16.23
CA ILE A 13 -5.56 -4.51 -14.80
C ILE A 13 -6.55 -5.65 -14.53
N ALA A 14 -7.69 -5.70 -15.22
CA ALA A 14 -8.65 -6.79 -15.06
C ALA A 14 -8.11 -8.11 -15.66
N ASP A 15 -7.41 -8.03 -16.79
CA ASP A 15 -6.88 -9.19 -17.52
C ASP A 15 -5.82 -9.97 -16.72
N ILE A 16 -5.02 -9.31 -15.86
CA ILE A 16 -4.10 -10.02 -14.95
C ILE A 16 -4.85 -10.84 -13.87
N GLY A 17 -6.15 -10.59 -13.70
CA GLY A 17 -7.02 -11.31 -12.79
C GLY A 17 -6.73 -11.04 -11.31
N TYR A 18 -7.55 -11.64 -10.45
CA TYR A 18 -7.42 -11.48 -9.00
C TYR A 18 -6.07 -11.95 -8.46
N GLU A 19 -5.58 -13.10 -8.94
CA GLU A 19 -4.27 -13.64 -8.52
C GLU A 19 -3.11 -12.74 -8.97
N GLY A 20 -3.21 -12.12 -10.16
CA GLY A 20 -2.22 -11.13 -10.60
C GLY A 20 -2.19 -9.90 -9.69
N ILE A 21 -3.36 -9.40 -9.26
CA ILE A 21 -3.45 -8.30 -8.30
C ILE A 21 -2.81 -8.70 -6.95
N VAL A 22 -3.11 -9.91 -6.46
CA VAL A 22 -2.50 -10.45 -5.23
C VAL A 22 -0.99 -10.59 -5.35
N ALA A 23 -0.47 -10.99 -6.52
CA ALA A 23 0.96 -11.14 -6.74
C ALA A 23 1.73 -9.81 -6.57
N PHE A 24 1.12 -8.67 -6.92
CA PHE A 24 1.71 -7.37 -6.63
C PHE A 24 1.84 -7.11 -5.13
N ASP A 25 0.81 -7.43 -4.32
CA ASP A 25 0.90 -7.30 -2.86
C ASP A 25 1.96 -8.24 -2.28
N GLN A 26 2.11 -9.46 -2.80
CA GLN A 26 3.15 -10.41 -2.38
C GLN A 26 4.57 -9.89 -2.61
N PHE A 27 4.74 -8.97 -3.56
CA PHE A 27 6.03 -8.34 -3.85
C PHE A 27 6.32 -7.10 -2.97
N GLU A 28 5.35 -6.64 -2.18
CA GLU A 28 5.54 -5.50 -1.27
C GLU A 28 6.36 -5.90 -0.03
N PRO A 29 7.23 -5.00 0.48
CA PRO A 29 8.05 -5.29 1.67
C PRO A 29 7.20 -5.58 2.92
N GLU A 30 6.06 -4.91 3.10
CA GLU A 30 5.14 -5.21 4.20
C GLU A 30 4.63 -6.66 4.19
N TYR A 31 4.39 -7.25 3.01
CA TYR A 31 3.88 -8.61 2.90
C TYR A 31 4.89 -9.60 3.46
N THR A 32 6.14 -9.47 3.00
CA THR A 32 7.26 -10.30 3.49
C THR A 32 7.45 -10.14 5.00
N THR A 33 7.36 -8.91 5.53
CA THR A 33 7.45 -8.66 6.97
C THR A 33 6.31 -9.34 7.73
N ILE A 34 5.06 -9.15 7.31
CA ILE A 34 3.90 -9.71 8.01
C ILE A 34 3.91 -11.23 7.96
N GLU A 35 4.17 -11.82 6.78
CA GLU A 35 4.30 -13.27 6.61
C GLU A 35 5.36 -13.83 7.56
N ARG A 36 6.55 -13.21 7.58
CA ARG A 36 7.63 -13.63 8.47
C ARG A 36 7.26 -13.54 9.96
N LEU A 37 6.52 -12.51 10.35
CA LEU A 37 6.06 -12.34 11.72
C LEU A 37 4.96 -13.33 12.09
N TYR A 38 4.08 -13.70 11.17
CA TYR A 38 3.10 -14.78 11.38
C TYR A 38 3.75 -16.16 11.51
N GLU A 39 4.85 -16.42 10.79
CA GLU A 39 5.62 -17.67 10.94
C GLU A 39 6.23 -17.80 12.34
N GLU A 40 6.76 -16.70 12.89
CA GLU A 40 7.42 -16.69 14.20
C GLU A 40 6.42 -16.61 15.36
N PHE A 41 5.43 -15.71 15.25
CA PHE A 41 4.52 -15.39 16.35
C PHE A 41 3.15 -16.03 16.15
N ARG A 42 2.72 -16.81 17.15
CA ARG A 42 1.44 -17.54 17.11
C ARG A 42 0.21 -16.65 17.10
N ASN A 43 0.31 -15.41 17.59
CA ASN A 43 -0.83 -14.51 17.72
C ASN A 43 -0.85 -13.52 16.55
N THR A 44 -1.63 -13.87 15.52
CA THR A 44 -1.73 -13.06 14.29
C THR A 44 -2.39 -11.70 14.56
N ASP A 45 -3.34 -11.60 15.50
CA ASP A 45 -3.99 -10.33 15.88
C ASP A 45 -2.98 -9.28 16.37
N ARG A 46 -1.97 -9.72 17.14
CA ARG A 46 -0.92 -8.82 17.63
C ARG A 46 0.09 -8.46 16.57
N VAL A 47 0.36 -9.35 15.62
CA VAL A 47 1.17 -9.02 14.44
C VAL A 47 0.44 -7.97 13.59
N GLN A 48 -0.87 -8.12 13.38
CA GLN A 48 -1.70 -7.12 12.68
C GLN A 48 -1.67 -5.77 13.40
N LEU A 49 -1.88 -5.77 14.72
CA LEU A 49 -1.80 -4.55 15.52
C LEU A 49 -0.41 -3.89 15.42
N LEU A 50 0.66 -4.69 15.52
CA LEU A 50 2.04 -4.22 15.40
C LEU A 50 2.29 -3.57 14.03
N ALA A 51 1.90 -4.23 12.95
CA ALA A 51 2.06 -3.74 11.58
C ALA A 51 1.30 -2.42 11.38
N ILE A 52 0.01 -2.38 11.72
CA ILE A 52 -0.83 -1.17 11.61
C ILE A 52 -0.25 -0.01 12.41
N CYS A 53 0.18 -0.26 13.65
CA CYS A 53 0.77 0.77 14.49
C CYS A 53 2.10 1.29 13.91
N ALA A 54 2.94 0.40 13.39
CA ALA A 54 4.19 0.77 12.72
C ALA A 54 3.92 1.65 11.48
N THR A 55 2.95 1.28 10.64
CA THR A 55 2.59 2.03 9.42
C THR A 55 2.17 3.47 9.71
N THR A 56 1.59 3.75 10.88
CA THR A 56 1.27 5.15 11.24
C THR A 56 2.50 6.06 11.33
N GLN A 57 3.70 5.47 11.34
CA GLN A 57 5.02 6.11 11.36
C GLN A 57 5.73 6.06 10.00
N ASP A 58 5.15 5.38 9.02
CA ASP A 58 5.67 5.26 7.66
C ASP A 58 5.38 6.54 6.84
N PHE A 59 6.18 7.56 7.13
CA PHE A 59 6.26 8.78 6.34
C PHE A 59 7.60 9.46 6.60
N GLN A 60 8.12 10.12 5.55
CA GLN A 60 9.38 10.87 5.63
C GLN A 60 10.51 10.02 6.22
N LEU A 61 10.65 8.77 5.74
CA LEU A 61 11.65 7.83 6.20
C LEU A 61 13.08 8.34 5.93
N ASN A 62 14.03 7.82 6.71
CA ASN A 62 15.46 7.95 6.48
C ASN A 62 15.97 6.67 5.82
N GLY A 63 15.66 6.50 4.54
CA GLY A 63 15.75 5.24 3.80
C GLY A 63 14.49 5.05 2.94
N ASP A 64 14.29 3.84 2.45
CA ASP A 64 13.10 3.42 1.70
C ASP A 64 12.17 2.52 2.55
N ALA A 65 11.04 2.12 1.97
CA ALA A 65 10.06 1.24 2.60
C ALA A 65 10.66 -0.14 2.93
N GLN A 66 11.53 -0.67 2.05
CA GLN A 66 12.20 -1.95 2.26
C GLN A 66 13.00 -1.95 3.56
N ALA A 67 13.83 -0.92 3.78
CA ALA A 67 14.63 -0.78 4.99
C ALA A 67 13.75 -0.62 6.24
N PHE A 68 12.64 0.12 6.14
CA PHE A 68 11.70 0.32 7.24
C PHE A 68 11.05 -0.99 7.70
N TRP A 69 10.47 -1.74 6.78
CA TRP A 69 9.79 -3.00 7.07
C TRP A 69 10.76 -4.10 7.51
N GLN A 70 11.94 -4.20 6.88
CA GLN A 70 12.99 -5.11 7.33
C GLN A 70 13.43 -4.80 8.76
N THR A 71 13.63 -3.51 9.08
CA THR A 71 14.01 -3.11 10.44
C THR A 71 12.93 -3.45 11.46
N LEU A 72 11.64 -3.32 11.10
CA LEU A 72 10.54 -3.76 11.98
C LEU A 72 10.61 -5.27 12.25
N THR A 73 10.84 -6.08 11.20
CA THR A 73 11.05 -7.52 11.31
C THR A 73 12.19 -7.84 12.27
N ASP A 74 13.36 -7.25 12.03
CA ASP A 74 14.57 -7.52 12.83
C ASP A 74 14.35 -7.17 14.31
N VAL A 75 13.76 -5.99 14.59
CA VAL A 75 13.47 -5.54 15.95
C VAL A 75 12.48 -6.47 16.65
N ALA A 76 11.42 -6.91 15.96
CA ALA A 76 10.41 -7.79 16.53
C ALA A 76 10.99 -9.20 16.81
N LEU A 77 11.73 -9.77 15.85
CA LEU A 77 12.37 -11.08 16.01
C LEU A 77 13.45 -11.08 17.10
N GLU A 78 14.23 -10.00 17.21
CA GLU A 78 15.23 -9.88 18.28
C GLU A 78 14.59 -9.72 19.66
N TYR A 79 13.43 -9.07 19.74
CA TYR A 79 12.65 -8.99 20.98
C TYR A 79 12.14 -10.37 21.41
N GLY A 80 11.71 -11.20 20.46
CA GLY A 80 11.49 -12.64 20.64
C GLY A 80 10.17 -13.07 21.26
N SER A 81 9.30 -12.13 21.67
CA SER A 81 7.95 -12.42 22.16
C SER A 81 6.90 -11.42 21.68
N LEU A 82 5.67 -11.90 21.46
CA LEU A 82 4.52 -11.07 21.07
C LEU A 82 3.23 -11.57 21.73
N ASP A 83 3.29 -11.81 23.04
CA ASP A 83 2.23 -12.46 23.82
C ASP A 83 1.31 -11.48 24.55
N SER A 84 1.63 -10.19 24.53
CA SER A 84 0.90 -9.13 25.21
C SER A 84 0.90 -7.81 24.44
N LEU A 85 0.00 -6.89 24.81
CA LEU A 85 0.03 -5.52 24.30
C LEU A 85 1.33 -4.80 24.71
N THR A 86 1.87 -5.10 25.89
CA THR A 86 3.15 -4.56 26.35
C THR A 86 4.31 -4.96 25.43
N ASP A 87 4.29 -6.15 24.85
CA ASP A 87 5.30 -6.58 23.88
C ASP A 87 5.21 -5.75 22.58
N VAL A 88 3.99 -5.55 22.07
CA VAL A 88 3.73 -4.69 20.90
C VAL A 88 4.26 -3.28 21.14
N GLU A 89 3.94 -2.69 22.29
CA GLU A 89 4.44 -1.36 22.67
C GLU A 89 5.97 -1.32 22.76
N ALA A 90 6.60 -2.31 23.40
CA ALA A 90 8.04 -2.37 23.58
C ALA A 90 8.77 -2.46 22.24
N ILE A 91 8.29 -3.32 21.33
CA ILE A 91 8.83 -3.46 19.97
C ILE A 91 8.70 -2.14 19.21
N LEU A 92 7.53 -1.50 19.24
CA LEU A 92 7.32 -0.23 18.55
C LEU A 92 8.22 0.88 19.09
N TRP A 93 8.43 0.95 20.41
CA TRP A 93 9.32 1.95 20.99
C TRP A 93 10.78 1.71 20.62
N ARG A 94 11.23 0.45 20.65
CA ARG A 94 12.56 0.08 20.19
C ARG A 94 12.74 0.40 18.70
N PHE A 95 11.77 0.06 17.87
CA PHE A 95 11.77 0.35 16.44
C PHE A 95 11.84 1.85 16.13
N MET A 96 11.23 2.69 16.98
CA MET A 96 11.32 4.15 16.85
C MET A 96 12.71 4.73 17.14
N GLU A 97 13.60 3.97 17.78
CA GLU A 97 15.00 4.36 18.03
C GLU A 97 15.92 4.08 16.83
N GLU A 98 15.45 3.29 15.86
CA GLU A 98 16.25 2.86 14.72
C GLU A 98 16.48 3.99 13.69
N PRO A 99 17.62 3.98 12.96
CA PRO A 99 18.00 5.03 12.01
C PRO A 99 16.95 5.33 10.94
N VAL A 100 16.16 4.34 10.51
CA VAL A 100 15.08 4.49 9.53
C VAL A 100 13.99 5.49 9.98
N ASN A 101 13.85 5.67 11.29
CA ASN A 101 12.88 6.56 11.95
C ASN A 101 13.44 7.91 12.41
N ALA A 102 14.71 8.22 12.09
CA ALA A 102 15.41 9.42 12.58
C ALA A 102 14.82 10.76 12.08
N ARG A 103 14.02 10.75 11.02
CA ARG A 103 13.37 11.96 10.47
C ARG A 103 12.01 12.17 11.13
N PHE A 104 11.75 13.41 11.56
CA PHE A 104 10.53 13.81 12.26
C PHE A 104 10.19 12.96 13.50
N THR A 105 11.19 12.39 14.16
CA THR A 105 11.02 11.45 15.27
C THR A 105 10.09 11.99 16.35
N SER A 106 10.24 13.26 16.77
CA SER A 106 9.34 13.88 17.77
C SER A 106 7.86 13.81 17.37
N MET A 107 7.55 14.06 16.09
CA MET A 107 6.18 13.98 15.57
C MET A 107 5.69 12.54 15.53
N LYS A 108 6.53 11.61 15.06
CA LYS A 108 6.23 10.17 15.00
C LYS A 108 5.96 9.60 16.39
N THR A 109 6.91 9.80 17.31
CA THR A 109 6.79 9.43 18.73
C THR A 109 5.54 10.02 19.39
N THR A 110 5.20 11.28 19.09
CA THR A 110 3.98 11.89 19.62
C THR A 110 2.72 11.20 19.11
N ARG A 111 2.65 10.89 17.81
CA ARG A 111 1.53 10.17 17.21
C ARG A 111 1.41 8.75 17.75
N LEU A 112 2.51 8.01 17.77
CA LEU A 112 2.54 6.65 18.32
C LEU A 112 2.07 6.63 19.77
N ARG A 113 2.54 7.59 20.59
CA ARG A 113 2.10 7.72 21.98
C ARG A 113 0.61 8.00 22.09
N LYS A 114 0.02 8.80 21.19
CA LYS A 114 -1.43 9.03 21.19
C LYS A 114 -2.19 7.75 20.86
N LEU A 115 -1.77 7.05 19.82
CA LEU A 115 -2.38 5.79 19.39
C LEU A 115 -2.36 4.75 20.51
N LEU A 116 -1.18 4.49 21.08
CA LEU A 116 -1.01 3.48 22.14
C LEU A 116 -1.70 3.85 23.46
N LYS A 117 -2.05 5.12 23.67
CA LYS A 117 -2.81 5.58 24.84
C LYS A 117 -4.31 5.74 24.56
N SER A 118 -4.73 5.59 23.31
CA SER A 118 -6.14 5.57 22.95
C SER A 118 -6.75 4.20 23.28
N GLU A 119 -8.07 4.06 23.16
CA GLU A 119 -8.72 2.76 23.31
C GLU A 119 -8.51 1.84 22.09
N PHE A 120 -7.85 2.33 21.03
CA PHE A 120 -7.70 1.57 19.78
C PHE A 120 -6.98 0.23 19.96
N PRO A 121 -5.82 0.11 20.63
CA PRO A 121 -5.10 -1.16 20.70
C PRO A 121 -5.89 -2.26 21.41
N GLU A 122 -6.47 -1.97 22.57
CA GLU A 122 -7.29 -2.91 23.32
C GLU A 122 -8.58 -3.26 22.58
N TRP A 123 -9.24 -2.25 22.00
CA TRP A 123 -10.45 -2.48 21.20
C TRP A 123 -10.14 -3.35 19.97
N PHE A 124 -9.04 -3.08 19.27
CA PHE A 124 -8.62 -3.81 18.07
C PHE A 124 -8.44 -5.29 18.41
N LEU A 125 -7.61 -5.61 19.41
CA LEU A 125 -7.38 -6.99 19.84
C LEU A 125 -8.66 -7.69 20.32
N ALA A 126 -9.63 -6.95 20.84
CA ALA A 126 -10.89 -7.51 21.31
C ALA A 126 -11.94 -7.72 20.20
N SER A 127 -11.88 -6.97 19.09
CA SER A 127 -13.04 -6.81 18.20
C SER A 127 -12.76 -6.82 16.70
N HIS A 128 -11.53 -6.55 16.23
CA HIS A 128 -11.26 -6.24 14.82
C HIS A 128 -11.73 -7.32 13.82
N ARG A 129 -11.75 -8.59 14.22
CA ARG A 129 -12.22 -9.72 13.39
C ARG A 129 -13.73 -9.76 13.18
N ASP A 130 -14.50 -9.19 14.11
CA ASP A 130 -15.97 -9.33 14.16
C ASP A 130 -16.70 -8.05 13.76
N VAL A 131 -15.97 -7.02 13.31
CA VAL A 131 -16.50 -5.70 12.95
C VAL A 131 -16.24 -5.38 11.49
N ASP A 132 -17.00 -4.42 10.96
CA ASP A 132 -16.77 -3.89 9.63
C ASP A 132 -15.36 -3.23 9.55
N PRO A 133 -14.56 -3.47 8.50
CA PRO A 133 -13.24 -2.83 8.33
C PRO A 133 -13.29 -1.30 8.38
N PHE A 134 -14.41 -0.69 8.02
CA PHE A 134 -14.65 0.73 8.17
C PHE A 134 -14.60 1.21 9.64
N GLU A 135 -15.04 0.38 10.60
CA GLU A 135 -14.94 0.74 12.02
C GLU A 135 -13.47 0.76 12.48
N VAL A 136 -12.66 -0.19 12.02
CA VAL A 136 -11.19 -0.17 12.26
C VAL A 136 -10.59 1.10 11.68
N TRP A 137 -11.00 1.49 10.48
CA TRP A 137 -10.55 2.71 9.82
C TRP A 137 -10.90 3.98 10.62
N GLU A 138 -12.14 4.10 11.09
CA GLU A 138 -12.59 5.27 11.86
C GLU A 138 -11.89 5.34 13.22
N ARG A 139 -11.77 4.21 13.93
CA ARG A 139 -11.11 4.19 15.23
C ARG A 139 -9.61 4.41 15.15
N LEU A 140 -8.94 3.92 14.11
CA LEU A 140 -7.53 4.24 13.89
C LEU A 140 -7.37 5.76 13.68
N ALA A 141 -8.22 6.35 12.84
CA ALA A 141 -8.19 7.78 12.56
C ALA A 141 -8.37 8.61 13.83
N ASP A 142 -9.34 8.24 14.68
CA ASP A 142 -9.58 8.88 15.97
C ASP A 142 -8.41 8.68 16.94
N GLY A 143 -7.84 7.46 17.01
CA GLY A 143 -6.71 7.13 17.88
C GLY A 143 -5.44 7.94 17.58
N ILE A 144 -5.24 8.34 16.32
CA ILE A 144 -4.14 9.25 15.93
C ILE A 144 -4.56 10.72 15.77
N GLU A 145 -5.82 11.06 16.11
CA GLU A 145 -6.43 12.38 15.95
C GLU A 145 -6.26 12.96 14.53
N ASN A 146 -6.56 12.15 13.52
CA ASN A 146 -6.37 12.53 12.12
C ASN A 146 -7.61 12.23 11.28
N LYS A 147 -7.70 12.81 10.10
CA LYS A 147 -8.82 12.52 9.19
C LYS A 147 -8.62 11.13 8.57
N LYS A 148 -9.69 10.34 8.51
CA LYS A 148 -9.67 8.98 7.93
C LYS A 148 -9.09 8.91 6.51
N ARG A 149 -9.37 9.91 5.67
CA ARG A 149 -8.87 10.00 4.29
C ARG A 149 -7.42 10.49 4.14
N LYS A 150 -6.64 10.57 5.23
CA LYS A 150 -5.23 10.98 5.16
C LYS A 150 -4.35 9.79 4.80
N LYS A 151 -3.37 10.00 3.92
CA LYS A 151 -2.45 8.97 3.40
C LYS A 151 -2.01 7.97 4.48
N THR A 152 -1.50 8.43 5.62
CA THR A 152 -1.03 7.55 6.70
C THR A 152 -2.11 6.60 7.24
N VAL A 153 -3.34 7.07 7.41
CA VAL A 153 -4.44 6.22 7.89
C VAL A 153 -4.84 5.22 6.81
N VAL A 154 -4.94 5.67 5.56
CA VAL A 154 -5.32 4.86 4.41
C VAL A 154 -4.28 3.77 4.13
N LEU A 155 -2.99 4.12 4.20
CA LEU A 155 -1.89 3.18 4.09
C LEU A 155 -1.96 2.14 5.21
N SER A 156 -2.27 2.55 6.45
CA SER A 156 -2.47 1.59 7.54
C SER A 156 -3.65 0.63 7.29
N MET A 157 -4.67 1.05 6.53
CA MET A 157 -5.76 0.16 6.10
C MET A 157 -5.33 -0.78 4.98
N LYS A 158 -4.42 -0.37 4.06
CA LYS A 158 -3.78 -1.28 3.10
C LYS A 158 -3.02 -2.38 3.83
N ILE A 159 -2.23 -2.01 4.84
CA ILE A 159 -1.48 -2.98 5.66
C ILE A 159 -2.44 -3.92 6.42
N TYR A 160 -3.57 -3.41 6.91
CA TYR A 160 -4.60 -4.27 7.51
C TYR A 160 -5.22 -5.23 6.48
N ASP A 161 -5.48 -4.77 5.25
CA ASP A 161 -6.00 -5.59 4.15
C ASP A 161 -5.03 -6.72 3.78
N ILE A 162 -3.74 -6.40 3.62
CA ILE A 162 -2.67 -7.35 3.32
C ILE A 162 -2.49 -8.36 4.47
N ALA A 163 -2.46 -7.88 5.72
CA ALA A 163 -2.28 -8.77 6.85
C ALA A 163 -3.47 -9.74 7.01
N HIS A 164 -4.69 -9.30 6.68
CA HIS A 164 -5.86 -10.16 6.63
C HIS A 164 -5.78 -11.17 5.48
N LEU A 165 -5.36 -10.74 4.28
CA LEU A 165 -5.13 -11.62 3.13
C LEU A 165 -4.16 -12.76 3.48
N ILE A 166 -3.05 -12.46 4.17
CA ILE A 166 -2.08 -13.49 4.57
C ILE A 166 -2.70 -14.46 5.60
N ASP A 167 -3.50 -13.95 6.55
CA ASP A 167 -4.10 -14.75 7.63
C ASP A 167 -5.25 -15.66 7.13
N THR A 168 -6.06 -15.18 6.16
CA THR A 168 -7.32 -15.83 5.78
C THR A 168 -7.39 -16.28 4.32
N GLY A 169 -6.48 -15.81 3.47
CA GLY A 169 -6.53 -16.01 2.02
C GLY A 169 -7.50 -15.08 1.28
N GLU A 170 -8.17 -14.16 1.99
CA GLU A 170 -9.11 -13.21 1.41
C GLU A 170 -8.84 -11.78 1.89
N TYR A 171 -9.06 -10.79 1.02
CA TYR A 171 -9.04 -9.39 1.43
C TYR A 171 -10.26 -9.00 2.26
N LEU A 172 -10.11 -7.97 3.09
CA LEU A 172 -11.19 -7.30 3.79
C LEU A 172 -12.14 -6.60 2.81
N GLN A 173 -13.42 -6.52 3.20
CA GLN A 173 -14.44 -5.80 2.44
C GLN A 173 -14.47 -4.32 2.83
N PHE A 174 -13.55 -3.55 2.26
CA PHE A 174 -13.58 -2.08 2.40
C PHE A 174 -14.68 -1.45 1.52
N PRO A 175 -15.24 -0.30 1.93
CA PRO A 175 -16.14 0.45 1.07
C PRO A 175 -15.41 0.95 -0.18
N SER A 176 -16.13 1.05 -1.30
CA SER A 176 -15.58 1.51 -2.58
C SER A 176 -15.04 2.95 -2.53
N ASP A 177 -15.44 3.75 -1.54
CA ASP A 177 -15.02 5.14 -1.38
C ASP A 177 -13.71 5.32 -0.58
N ILE A 178 -13.06 4.23 -0.15
CA ILE A 178 -11.73 4.29 0.46
C ILE A 178 -10.73 4.86 -0.57
N PRO A 179 -10.05 5.98 -0.26
CA PRO A 179 -9.17 6.62 -1.22
C PRO A 179 -7.92 5.77 -1.47
N ILE A 180 -7.28 5.97 -2.62
CA ILE A 180 -5.89 5.55 -2.83
C ILE A 180 -4.94 6.40 -1.95
N PRO A 181 -3.85 5.84 -1.41
CA PRO A 181 -2.74 6.56 -0.78
C PRO A 181 -1.98 7.55 -1.69
N CYS A 182 -2.67 8.49 -2.33
CA CYS A 182 -2.13 9.36 -3.39
C CYS A 182 -0.81 10.05 -3.00
N ASP A 183 0.24 9.74 -3.75
CA ASP A 183 1.57 10.34 -3.68
C ASP A 183 2.16 10.56 -5.09
N LEU A 184 3.47 10.84 -5.15
CA LEU A 184 4.17 11.13 -6.40
C LEU A 184 4.15 9.96 -7.38
N GLN A 185 4.11 8.71 -6.90
CA GLN A 185 4.02 7.52 -7.74
C GLN A 185 2.65 7.45 -8.39
N VAL A 186 1.59 7.66 -7.61
CA VAL A 186 0.22 7.72 -8.12
C VAL A 186 0.05 8.83 -9.15
N GLU A 187 0.56 10.03 -8.87
CA GLU A 187 0.54 11.15 -9.83
C GLU A 187 1.28 10.79 -11.13
N ARG A 188 2.50 10.25 -11.01
CA ARG A 188 3.33 9.83 -12.15
C ARG A 188 2.60 8.82 -13.04
N VAL A 189 2.10 7.73 -12.47
CA VAL A 189 1.41 6.70 -13.27
C VAL A 189 0.13 7.25 -13.89
N SER A 190 -0.57 8.16 -13.20
CA SER A 190 -1.76 8.80 -13.75
C SER A 190 -1.45 9.59 -15.03
N GLU A 191 -0.30 10.28 -15.04
CA GLU A 191 0.20 11.03 -16.20
C GLU A 191 0.70 10.09 -17.30
N THR A 192 1.54 9.09 -16.96
CA THR A 192 2.15 8.19 -17.94
C THR A 192 1.15 7.24 -18.58
N ALA A 193 0.13 6.80 -17.84
CA ALA A 193 -0.97 6.02 -18.40
C ALA A 193 -1.94 6.91 -19.20
N GLY A 194 -1.94 8.21 -18.90
CA GLY A 194 -2.77 9.22 -19.57
C GLY A 194 -4.22 9.21 -19.13
N ILE A 195 -4.55 8.61 -17.97
CA ILE A 195 -5.93 8.57 -17.45
C ILE A 195 -6.43 9.97 -17.05
N THR A 196 -5.52 10.90 -16.74
CA THR A 196 -5.83 12.31 -16.51
C THR A 196 -4.68 13.21 -16.95
N VAL A 197 -5.00 14.46 -17.29
CA VAL A 197 -4.02 15.54 -17.57
C VAL A 197 -3.95 16.55 -16.43
N SER A 198 -4.73 16.32 -15.37
CA SER A 198 -4.79 17.19 -14.20
C SER A 198 -3.85 16.66 -13.13
N THR A 199 -3.06 17.56 -12.54
CA THR A 199 -2.21 17.28 -11.37
C THR A 199 -2.95 17.50 -10.05
N LYS A 200 -4.25 17.83 -10.09
CA LYS A 200 -5.05 17.99 -8.87
C LYS A 200 -5.33 16.61 -8.28
N THR A 201 -4.95 16.41 -7.02
CA THR A 201 -5.17 15.16 -6.27
C THR A 201 -6.60 14.63 -6.39
N GLY A 202 -7.62 15.49 -6.30
CA GLY A 202 -9.02 15.06 -6.42
C GLY A 202 -9.38 14.48 -7.80
N ASP A 203 -8.81 15.02 -8.88
CA ASP A 203 -9.06 14.54 -10.24
C ASP A 203 -8.31 13.23 -10.51
N VAL A 204 -7.09 13.09 -9.96
CA VAL A 204 -6.30 11.85 -9.99
C VAL A 204 -7.04 10.73 -9.26
N MET A 205 -7.51 11.00 -8.04
CA MET A 205 -8.26 10.03 -7.25
C MET A 205 -9.58 9.62 -7.92
N ALA A 206 -10.29 10.56 -8.54
CA ALA A 206 -11.50 10.26 -9.29
C ALA A 206 -11.21 9.35 -10.49
N ALA A 207 -10.13 9.60 -11.24
CA ALA A 207 -9.74 8.75 -12.36
C ALA A 207 -9.43 7.31 -11.94
N TRP A 208 -8.71 7.13 -10.84
CA TRP A 208 -8.46 5.79 -10.29
C TRP A 208 -9.72 5.13 -9.72
N GLY A 209 -10.64 5.91 -9.13
CA GLY A 209 -11.95 5.40 -8.71
C GLY A 209 -12.72 4.75 -9.85
N GLU A 210 -12.74 5.39 -11.02
CA GLU A 210 -13.37 4.84 -12.23
C GLU A 210 -12.65 3.59 -12.75
N VAL A 211 -11.31 3.54 -12.67
CA VAL A 211 -10.55 2.32 -13.00
C VAL A 211 -10.92 1.18 -12.06
N MET A 212 -11.00 1.46 -10.76
CA MET A 212 -11.33 0.47 -9.73
C MET A 212 -12.73 -0.12 -9.92
N GLU A 213 -13.72 0.72 -10.23
CA GLU A 213 -15.09 0.27 -10.47
C GLU A 213 -15.14 -0.70 -11.66
N ARG A 214 -14.49 -0.35 -12.77
CA ARG A 214 -14.42 -1.19 -13.97
C ARG A 214 -13.67 -2.50 -13.74
N VAL A 215 -12.51 -2.44 -13.08
CA VAL A 215 -11.75 -3.65 -12.71
C VAL A 215 -12.60 -4.57 -11.83
N SER A 216 -13.33 -4.02 -10.87
CA SER A 216 -14.22 -4.81 -10.01
C SER A 216 -15.34 -5.50 -10.80
N GLU A 217 -15.93 -4.80 -11.77
CA GLU A 217 -16.96 -5.34 -12.66
C GLU A 217 -16.41 -6.48 -13.55
N GLU A 218 -15.25 -6.27 -14.17
CA GLU A 218 -14.65 -7.22 -15.11
C GLU A 218 -14.09 -8.47 -14.42
N VAL A 219 -13.43 -8.31 -13.27
CA VAL A 219 -12.95 -9.44 -12.45
C VAL A 219 -14.13 -10.16 -11.76
N GLY A 220 -15.29 -9.50 -11.65
CA GLY A 220 -16.50 -10.07 -11.06
C GLY A 220 -16.49 -10.15 -9.52
N ARG A 221 -15.62 -9.37 -8.86
CA ARG A 221 -15.56 -9.24 -7.40
C ARG A 221 -15.07 -7.85 -6.98
N PRO A 222 -15.42 -7.36 -5.79
CA PRO A 222 -14.97 -6.04 -5.33
C PRO A 222 -13.45 -5.97 -5.21
N ILE A 223 -12.83 -5.01 -5.92
CA ILE A 223 -11.42 -4.63 -5.81
C ILE A 223 -11.37 -3.22 -5.24
N SER A 224 -10.62 -2.99 -4.16
CA SER A 224 -10.49 -1.65 -3.58
C SER A 224 -9.31 -0.90 -4.21
N LEU A 225 -9.31 0.43 -4.07
CA LEU A 225 -8.16 1.24 -4.46
C LEU A 225 -6.87 0.91 -3.71
N LEU A 226 -6.96 0.26 -2.54
CA LEU A 226 -5.78 -0.18 -1.77
C LEU A 226 -5.01 -1.29 -2.49
N ARG A 227 -5.69 -2.11 -3.30
CA ARG A 227 -5.10 -3.26 -4.01
C ARG A 227 -4.53 -2.85 -5.36
N ILE A 228 -5.19 -1.90 -6.02
CA ILE A 228 -4.67 -1.26 -7.23
C ILE A 228 -3.44 -0.38 -6.90
N ASP A 229 -3.36 0.17 -5.68
CA ASP A 229 -2.22 0.96 -5.21
C ASP A 229 -0.88 0.24 -5.36
N SER A 230 -0.79 -1.06 -5.08
CA SER A 230 0.47 -1.82 -5.19
C SER A 230 1.00 -1.88 -6.62
N ILE A 231 0.11 -2.08 -7.59
CA ILE A 231 0.42 -2.05 -9.02
C ILE A 231 0.98 -0.66 -9.40
N ILE A 232 0.27 0.38 -8.98
CA ILE A 232 0.59 1.77 -9.30
C ILE A 232 1.90 2.19 -8.64
N TRP A 233 2.10 1.84 -7.38
CA TRP A 233 3.25 2.28 -6.62
C TRP A 233 4.53 1.67 -7.18
N GLN A 234 4.53 0.36 -7.43
CA GLN A 234 5.66 -0.35 -8.03
C GLN A 234 5.95 0.20 -9.45
N ALA A 235 4.92 0.34 -10.28
CA ALA A 235 5.08 0.91 -11.62
C ALA A 235 5.63 2.34 -11.57
N GLY A 236 5.12 3.16 -10.65
CA GLY A 236 5.55 4.53 -10.46
C GLY A 236 7.02 4.63 -10.07
N GLN A 237 7.52 3.76 -9.19
CA GLN A 237 8.95 3.72 -8.85
C GLN A 237 9.80 3.41 -10.08
N ILE A 238 9.48 2.34 -10.81
CA ILE A 238 10.24 1.87 -11.97
C ILE A 238 10.30 2.94 -13.07
N ILE A 239 9.17 3.57 -13.39
CA ILE A 239 9.12 4.68 -14.35
C ILE A 239 9.98 5.86 -13.87
N GLY A 240 9.98 6.13 -12.57
CA GLY A 240 10.83 7.17 -11.98
C GLY A 240 12.31 6.93 -12.19
N ASP A 241 12.74 5.69 -11.99
CA ASP A 241 14.14 5.28 -12.06
C ASP A 241 14.63 5.13 -13.51
N ALA A 242 13.75 4.71 -14.42
CA ALA A 242 14.04 4.64 -15.86
C ALA A 242 14.11 6.03 -16.53
N GLY A 243 13.57 7.06 -15.90
CA GLY A 243 13.51 8.43 -16.43
C GLY A 243 12.48 8.61 -17.55
N GLU A 244 12.50 9.75 -18.24
CA GLU A 244 11.50 10.14 -19.26
C GLU A 244 11.59 9.34 -20.58
N ASN A 245 12.26 8.19 -20.59
CA ASN A 245 12.36 7.33 -21.76
C ASN A 245 11.26 6.26 -21.75
N LEU A 246 10.32 6.38 -22.69
CA LEU A 246 9.19 5.47 -22.88
C LEU A 246 9.63 4.01 -23.07
N GLU A 247 10.61 3.75 -23.93
CA GLU A 247 11.05 2.39 -24.26
C GLU A 247 11.73 1.73 -23.07
N GLN A 248 12.58 2.48 -22.36
CA GLN A 248 13.24 1.98 -21.16
C GLN A 248 12.25 1.72 -20.02
N SER A 249 11.29 2.63 -19.81
CA SER A 249 10.24 2.44 -18.80
C SER A 249 9.39 1.21 -19.10
N ARG A 250 9.00 1.01 -20.37
CA ARG A 250 8.24 -0.18 -20.79
C ARG A 250 8.98 -1.47 -20.58
N LEU A 251 10.25 -1.53 -20.99
CA LEU A 251 11.08 -2.73 -20.82
C LEU A 251 11.32 -3.03 -19.34
N ALA A 252 11.53 -2.00 -18.51
CA ALA A 252 11.73 -2.16 -17.08
C ALA A 252 10.45 -2.64 -16.37
N LEU A 253 9.27 -2.09 -16.75
CA LEU A 253 7.99 -2.58 -16.23
C LEU A 253 7.71 -4.01 -16.67
N ASP A 254 7.89 -4.34 -17.94
CA ASP A 254 7.67 -5.69 -18.44
C ASP A 254 8.56 -6.70 -17.72
N ALA A 255 9.84 -6.38 -17.51
CA ALA A 255 10.76 -7.22 -16.73
C ALA A 255 10.30 -7.37 -15.26
N HIS A 256 9.93 -6.27 -14.59
CA HIS A 256 9.44 -6.33 -13.21
C HIS A 256 8.14 -7.11 -13.08
N PHE A 257 7.20 -6.93 -14.00
CA PHE A 257 5.93 -7.67 -14.00
C PHE A 257 6.16 -9.16 -14.24
N GLN A 258 7.21 -9.54 -14.96
CA GLN A 258 7.65 -10.93 -15.04
C GLN A 258 8.16 -11.45 -13.69
N GLU A 259 8.92 -10.64 -12.94
CA GLU A 259 9.40 -11.00 -11.59
C GLU A 259 8.24 -11.13 -10.58
N VAL A 260 7.19 -10.31 -10.72
CA VAL A 260 5.92 -10.45 -9.98
C VAL A 260 5.17 -11.73 -10.37
N GLY A 261 5.50 -12.35 -11.51
CA GLY A 261 4.93 -13.62 -11.96
C GLY A 261 3.83 -13.50 -13.01
N LEU A 262 3.72 -12.34 -13.68
CA LEU A 262 2.80 -12.17 -14.81
C LEU A 262 3.38 -12.78 -16.10
N GLU A 263 2.50 -13.37 -16.90
CA GLU A 263 2.83 -14.02 -18.17
C GLU A 263 2.36 -13.19 -19.37
N ASP A 264 2.79 -13.58 -20.57
CA ASP A 264 2.29 -13.00 -21.82
C ASP A 264 0.93 -13.60 -22.22
N PRO A 265 0.00 -12.79 -22.78
CA PRO A 265 0.17 -11.40 -23.20
C PRO A 265 -0.12 -10.32 -22.14
N GLU A 266 -0.66 -10.68 -20.98
CA GLU A 266 -1.20 -9.75 -19.98
C GLU A 266 -0.12 -8.81 -19.42
N ARG A 267 1.08 -9.35 -19.14
CA ARG A 267 2.25 -8.61 -18.66
C ARG A 267 2.61 -7.44 -19.57
N THR A 268 2.82 -7.73 -20.86
CA THR A 268 3.18 -6.72 -21.86
C THR A 268 2.05 -5.73 -22.10
N ALA A 269 0.78 -6.17 -22.06
CA ALA A 269 -0.36 -5.27 -22.16
C ALA A 269 -0.37 -4.25 -21.01
N LEU A 270 -0.24 -4.70 -19.76
CA LEU A 270 -0.20 -3.81 -18.59
C LEU A 270 0.96 -2.81 -18.66
N ALA A 271 2.17 -3.26 -18.99
CA ALA A 271 3.33 -2.38 -19.15
C ALA A 271 3.11 -1.31 -20.23
N ASN A 272 2.46 -1.67 -21.34
CA ASN A 272 2.15 -0.75 -22.43
C ASN A 272 1.11 0.31 -22.02
N GLU A 273 0.06 -0.10 -21.31
CA GLU A 273 -1.05 0.78 -20.93
C GLU A 273 -0.66 1.77 -19.82
N LEU A 274 0.18 1.37 -18.86
CA LEU A 274 0.68 2.24 -17.79
C LEU A 274 1.70 3.29 -18.27
N THR A 275 2.20 3.15 -19.50
CA THR A 275 3.21 4.03 -20.10
C THR A 275 2.77 4.69 -21.41
N ALA A 276 1.53 4.46 -21.85
CA ALA A 276 1.05 4.85 -23.18
C ALA A 276 1.21 6.33 -23.53
N CYS A 277 1.27 7.20 -22.53
CA CYS A 277 1.36 8.65 -22.66
C CYS A 277 2.67 9.24 -22.12
N ILE A 278 3.74 8.44 -21.87
CA ILE A 278 5.05 9.02 -21.54
C ILE A 278 5.45 9.96 -22.69
N GLN A 279 5.44 11.26 -22.40
CA GLN A 279 5.92 12.25 -23.33
C GLN A 279 7.45 12.21 -23.28
N SER A 280 8.10 12.15 -24.44
CA SER A 280 9.54 12.45 -24.53
C SER A 280 9.73 13.93 -24.21
N HIS A 281 9.82 14.27 -22.93
CA HIS A 281 10.25 15.60 -22.55
C HIS A 281 11.76 15.68 -22.83
N PRO A 282 12.22 16.67 -23.62
CA PRO A 282 13.65 16.91 -23.73
C PRO A 282 14.09 17.38 -22.35
N GLY A 283 14.82 16.53 -21.63
CA GLY A 283 15.20 16.75 -20.25
C GLY A 283 15.76 18.15 -19.97
N PRO A 284 15.71 18.60 -18.71
CA PRO A 284 16.17 19.94 -18.33
C PRO A 284 17.65 20.11 -18.71
N ARG A 285 17.93 21.19 -19.44
CA ARG A 285 19.29 21.70 -19.68
C ARG A 285 19.90 22.26 -18.42
#